data_AF-A0A1Y7VLW2-F1
#
_entry.id   AF-A0A1Y7VLW2-F1
#
_cell.length_a   1.000
_cell.length_b   1.000
_cell.length_c   1.000
_cell.angle_alpha   90.00
_cell.angle_beta   90.00
_cell.angle_gamma   90.00
#
_symmetry.space_group_name_H-M   'P 1'
#
loop_
_entity.id
_entity.type
_entity.pdbx_description
1 polymer ?
#
loop_
_entity_poly.entity_id
_entity_poly.type
_entity_poly.pdbx_seq_one_letter_code
_entity_poly.pdbx_strand_id
1 'polypeptide(L)'
;MMDPLLEANATFALNLLKILGEDRSKNVFLSPISISSALVMVLLGAKGTTAIQITQALSLGKCSSSEDGDVHQGFQLLLSEVNKTGTQYSLKAANRLFGEKTFDILASFKDSCHKFYEAEMEELDFKGATEQSRQHINTWVAKKTEDKIKELLSPGTIHSNTPLILVNAVYFKGKWEKQFNKEDTREMPFKVSK
;
A
#
# COMPACT_ATOMS: atom_id res chain seq x y z
N MET A 1 -4.40 21.04 14.12
CA MET A 1 -3.41 21.25 13.04
C MET A 1 -3.44 20.00 12.18
N MET A 2 -3.68 20.12 10.87
CA MET A 2 -3.51 18.96 9.98
C MET A 2 -2.01 18.66 9.93
N ASP A 3 -1.66 17.43 10.29
CA ASP A 3 -0.30 16.89 10.20
C ASP A 3 0.23 17.04 8.75
N PRO A 4 1.43 17.61 8.51
CA PRO A 4 2.05 17.75 7.19
C PRO A 4 2.04 16.45 6.36
N LEU A 5 2.11 15.30 7.03
CA LEU A 5 2.05 13.99 6.39
C LEU A 5 0.68 13.71 5.73
N LEU A 6 -0.41 14.13 6.37
CA LEU A 6 -1.75 13.98 5.84
C LEU A 6 -1.96 14.88 4.61
N GLU A 7 -1.45 16.12 4.64
CA GLU A 7 -1.48 17.02 3.48
C GLU A 7 -0.67 16.44 2.30
N ALA A 8 0.51 15.87 2.57
CA ALA A 8 1.33 15.21 1.56
C ALA A 8 0.59 14.01 0.92
N ASN A 9 0.04 13.12 1.74
CA ASN A 9 -0.71 11.96 1.25
C ASN A 9 -1.98 12.35 0.49
N ALA A 10 -2.69 13.39 0.91
CA ALA A 10 -3.84 13.93 0.19
C ALA A 10 -3.45 14.53 -1.17
N THR A 11 -2.35 15.28 -1.23
CA THR A 11 -1.81 15.84 -2.47
C THR A 11 -1.40 14.74 -3.44
N PHE A 12 -0.67 13.73 -2.95
CA PHE A 12 -0.32 12.54 -3.71
C PHE A 12 -1.56 11.81 -4.25
N ALA A 13 -2.58 11.61 -3.40
CA ALA A 13 -3.83 10.96 -3.78
C ALA A 13 -4.53 11.68 -4.94
N LEU A 14 -4.64 13.01 -4.86
CA LEU A 14 -5.29 13.82 -5.90
C LEU A 14 -4.51 13.78 -7.22
N ASN A 15 -3.18 13.84 -7.16
CA ASN A 15 -2.34 13.75 -8.35
C ASN A 15 -2.45 12.37 -9.02
N LEU A 16 -2.43 11.30 -8.22
CA LEU A 16 -2.59 9.93 -8.73
C LEU A 16 -3.98 9.69 -9.32
N LEU A 17 -5.03 10.20 -8.67
CA LEU A 17 -6.41 10.10 -9.16
C LEU A 17 -6.59 10.84 -10.49
N LYS A 18 -5.95 12.00 -10.69
CA LYS A 18 -5.98 12.72 -11.98
C LYS A 18 -5.40 11.88 -13.11
N ILE A 19 -4.27 11.21 -12.87
CA ILE A 19 -3.60 10.34 -13.86
C ILE A 19 -4.46 9.12 -14.16
N LEU A 20 -4.97 8.44 -13.13
CA LEU A 20 -5.77 7.22 -13.32
C LEU A 20 -7.18 7.51 -13.86
N GLY A 21 -7.70 8.71 -13.63
CA GLY A 21 -9.03 9.17 -14.05
C GLY A 21 -9.07 9.79 -15.46
N GLU A 22 -7.99 9.72 -16.23
CA GLU A 22 -7.97 10.18 -17.62
C GLU A 22 -8.97 9.40 -18.49
N ASP A 23 -9.07 8.09 -18.28
CA ASP A 23 -10.08 7.23 -18.91
C ASP A 23 -11.41 7.29 -18.14
N ARG A 24 -12.29 8.18 -18.59
CA ARG A 24 -13.62 8.38 -17.98
C ARG A 24 -14.61 7.23 -18.24
N SER A 25 -14.23 6.21 -19.01
CA SER A 25 -15.09 5.06 -19.28
C SER A 25 -15.06 3.99 -18.18
N LYS A 26 -14.12 4.10 -17.24
CA LYS A 26 -13.89 3.10 -16.19
C LYS A 26 -14.05 3.68 -14.79
N ASN A 27 -14.43 2.82 -13.86
CA ASN A 27 -14.38 3.14 -12.43
C ASN A 27 -12.92 3.13 -11.95
N VAL A 28 -12.59 4.06 -11.07
CA VAL A 28 -11.28 4.13 -10.41
C VAL A 28 -11.48 3.95 -8.92
N PHE A 29 -10.75 3.01 -8.33
CA PHE A 29 -10.73 2.78 -6.89
C PHE A 29 -9.28 2.49 -6.47
N LEU A 30 -8.78 3.23 -5.49
CA LEU A 30 -7.39 3.11 -5.03
C LEU A 30 -7.28 3.50 -3.55
N SER A 31 -6.21 3.04 -2.92
CA SER A 31 -5.82 3.42 -1.57
C SER A 31 -4.52 4.22 -1.62
N PRO A 32 -4.55 5.57 -1.50
CA PRO A 32 -3.34 6.37 -1.60
C PRO A 32 -2.35 6.06 -0.48
N ILE A 33 -2.88 5.82 0.73
CA ILE A 33 -2.12 5.47 1.93
C ILE A 33 -1.37 4.14 1.78
N SER A 34 -1.96 3.18 1.08
CA SER A 34 -1.34 1.89 0.74
C SER A 34 -0.12 2.08 -0.14
N ILE A 35 -0.30 2.83 -1.23
CA ILE A 35 0.75 3.08 -2.23
C ILE A 35 1.85 3.96 -1.64
N SER A 36 1.51 4.98 -0.86
CA SER A 36 2.51 5.83 -0.20
C SER A 36 3.29 5.04 0.85
N SER A 37 2.65 4.19 1.66
CA SER A 37 3.36 3.31 2.60
C SER A 37 4.37 2.40 1.90
N ALA A 38 3.99 1.83 0.76
CA ALA A 38 4.87 1.03 -0.08
C ALA A 38 6.09 1.82 -0.56
N LEU A 39 5.88 3.04 -1.07
CA LEU A 39 6.96 3.88 -1.59
C LEU A 39 7.86 4.46 -0.49
N VAL A 40 7.35 4.77 0.70
CA VAL A 40 8.20 5.24 1.82
C VAL A 40 9.02 4.09 2.42
N MET A 41 8.55 2.83 2.37
CA MET A 41 9.42 1.68 2.67
C MET A 41 10.58 1.58 1.69
N VAL A 42 10.36 1.87 0.40
CA VAL A 42 11.46 1.94 -0.58
C VAL A 42 12.39 3.12 -0.26
N LEU A 43 11.85 4.24 0.21
CA LEU A 43 12.63 5.42 0.60
C LEU A 43 13.65 5.13 1.71
N LEU A 44 13.36 4.21 2.64
CA LEU A 44 14.32 3.77 3.69
C LEU A 44 15.65 3.27 3.10
N GLY A 45 15.60 2.61 1.95
CA GLY A 45 16.78 2.04 1.28
C GLY A 45 17.33 2.92 0.15
N ALA A 46 16.57 3.94 -0.27
CA ALA A 46 16.93 4.80 -1.39
C ALA A 46 17.94 5.88 -0.96
N LYS A 47 18.84 6.25 -1.89
CA LYS A 47 19.79 7.36 -1.71
C LYS A 47 19.87 8.22 -2.98
N GLY A 48 20.45 9.42 -2.84
CA GLY A 48 20.70 10.30 -3.97
C GLY A 48 19.44 10.67 -4.75
N THR A 49 19.52 10.59 -6.08
CA THR A 49 18.42 10.96 -6.99
C THR A 49 17.18 10.10 -6.81
N THR A 50 17.32 8.82 -6.49
CA THR A 50 16.19 7.91 -6.24
C THR A 50 15.37 8.37 -5.03
N ALA A 51 16.03 8.72 -3.93
CA ALA A 51 15.35 9.23 -2.74
C ALA A 51 14.63 10.56 -3.03
N ILE A 52 15.27 11.47 -3.77
CA ILE A 52 14.69 12.76 -4.14
C ILE A 52 13.41 12.58 -4.96
N GLN A 53 13.44 11.71 -5.98
CA GLN A 53 12.28 11.45 -6.84
C GLN A 53 11.10 10.86 -6.07
N ILE A 54 11.35 9.92 -5.15
CA ILE A 54 10.31 9.33 -4.31
C ILE A 54 9.69 10.40 -3.40
N THR A 55 10.51 11.19 -2.71
CA THR A 55 10.06 12.29 -1.84
C THR A 55 9.21 13.31 -2.61
N GLN A 56 9.61 13.66 -3.83
CA GLN A 56 8.86 14.58 -4.69
C GLN A 56 7.53 13.99 -5.15
N ALA A 57 7.52 12.73 -5.62
CA ALA A 57 6.32 12.06 -6.07
C ALA A 57 5.26 11.95 -4.95
N LEU A 58 5.71 11.67 -3.73
CA LEU A 58 4.86 11.59 -2.54
C LEU A 58 4.52 12.94 -1.91
N SER A 59 4.99 14.05 -2.50
CA SER A 59 4.78 15.41 -1.97
C SER A 59 5.31 15.60 -0.54
N LEU A 60 6.33 14.84 -0.14
CA LEU A 60 6.91 14.84 1.20
C LEU A 60 7.88 15.99 1.47
N GLY A 61 8.11 16.86 0.49
CA GLY A 61 9.10 17.95 0.59
C GLY A 61 8.92 18.85 1.81
N LYS A 62 7.68 19.09 2.26
CA LYS A 62 7.37 19.85 3.47
C LYS A 62 7.55 19.05 4.77
N CYS A 63 7.48 17.72 4.71
CA CYS A 63 7.68 16.81 5.85
C CYS A 63 9.17 16.62 6.18
N SER A 64 10.05 16.77 5.18
CA SER A 64 11.51 16.65 5.35
C SER A 64 12.18 17.89 5.98
N SER A 65 11.44 19.00 6.15
CA SER A 65 11.95 20.27 6.67
C SER A 65 11.41 20.65 8.05
N SER A 66 10.49 19.88 8.61
CA SER A 66 9.89 20.15 9.92
C SER A 66 10.72 19.53 11.05
N GLU A 67 10.84 20.27 12.15
CA GLU A 67 11.40 19.81 13.44
C GLU A 67 10.58 18.65 14.07
N ASP A 68 9.44 18.28 13.46
CA ASP A 68 8.37 17.40 13.98
C ASP A 68 8.57 15.88 13.75
N GLY A 69 9.76 15.45 13.32
CA GLY A 69 10.14 14.03 13.34
C GLY A 69 10.24 13.36 11.97
N ASP A 70 10.78 12.15 12.00
CA ASP A 70 11.10 11.33 10.83
C ASP A 70 9.81 10.89 10.11
N VAL A 71 9.75 11.04 8.78
CA VAL A 71 8.62 10.60 7.93
C VAL A 71 8.25 9.14 8.20
N HIS A 72 9.24 8.30 8.51
CA HIS A 72 9.03 6.90 8.85
C HIS A 72 8.27 6.72 10.17
N GLN A 73 8.50 7.59 11.17
CA GLN A 73 7.72 7.59 12.42
C GLN A 73 6.28 8.04 12.19
N GLY A 74 6.07 9.04 11.34
CA GLY A 74 4.72 9.49 10.97
C GLY A 74 3.92 8.36 10.30
N PHE A 75 4.54 7.61 9.39
CA PHE A 75 3.89 6.43 8.78
C PHE A 75 3.67 5.30 9.78
N GLN A 76 4.55 5.11 10.77
CA GLN A 76 4.35 4.14 11.85
C GLN A 76 3.08 4.44 12.64
N LEU A 77 2.91 5.69 13.08
CA LEU A 77 1.71 6.13 13.80
C LEU A 77 0.46 5.96 12.93
N LEU A 78 0.54 6.37 11.66
CA LEU A 78 -0.56 6.26 10.73
C LEU A 78 -1.00 4.80 10.51
N LEU A 79 -0.06 3.88 10.31
CA LEU A 79 -0.35 2.46 10.15
C LEU A 79 -0.93 1.85 11.43
N SER A 80 -0.47 2.28 12.61
CA SER A 80 -1.04 1.83 13.88
C SER A 80 -2.51 2.22 14.05
N GLU A 81 -2.89 3.43 13.62
CA GLU A 81 -4.28 3.88 13.63
C GLU A 81 -5.13 3.18 12.55
N VAL A 82 -4.55 2.89 11.38
CA VAL A 82 -5.21 2.12 10.32
C VAL A 82 -5.50 0.69 10.76
N ASN A 83 -4.57 0.06 11.48
CA ASN A 83 -4.68 -1.32 11.98
C ASN A 83 -5.34 -1.45 13.37
N LYS A 84 -5.90 -0.35 13.88
CA LYS A 84 -6.52 -0.31 15.21
C LYS A 84 -7.67 -1.29 15.32
N THR A 85 -7.59 -2.17 16.32
CA THR A 85 -8.63 -3.14 16.63
C THR A 85 -9.70 -2.54 17.55
N GLY A 86 -10.87 -3.19 17.63
CA GLY A 86 -11.98 -2.73 18.50
C GLY A 86 -12.81 -1.56 17.95
N THR A 87 -12.63 -1.19 16.69
CA THR A 87 -13.45 -0.17 16.01
C THR A 87 -14.76 -0.78 15.49
N GLN A 88 -15.74 0.05 15.13
CA GLN A 88 -17.01 -0.39 14.55
C GLN A 88 -16.91 -0.82 13.08
N TYR A 89 -15.72 -0.68 12.49
CA TYR A 89 -15.38 -1.07 11.13
C TYR A 89 -14.18 -2.03 11.15
N SER A 90 -13.93 -2.72 10.04
CA SER A 90 -12.71 -3.49 9.83
C SER A 90 -11.87 -2.75 8.81
N LEU A 91 -10.77 -2.16 9.25
CA LEU A 91 -9.71 -1.64 8.38
C LEU A 91 -8.44 -2.41 8.70
N LYS A 92 -7.82 -2.99 7.69
CA LYS A 92 -6.60 -3.77 7.83
C LYS A 92 -5.66 -3.41 6.70
N ALA A 93 -4.45 -2.97 7.03
CA ALA A 93 -3.35 -2.78 6.11
C ALA A 93 -2.24 -3.78 6.46
N ALA A 94 -1.76 -4.51 5.46
CA ALA A 94 -0.66 -5.45 5.61
C ALA A 94 0.45 -5.09 4.62
N ASN A 95 1.66 -4.91 5.15
CA ASN A 95 2.88 -4.71 4.39
C ASN A 95 3.74 -5.97 4.44
N ARG A 96 4.35 -6.36 3.32
CA ARG A 96 5.41 -7.37 3.32
C ARG A 96 6.39 -7.13 2.21
N LEU A 97 7.64 -7.51 2.46
CA LEU A 97 8.69 -7.56 1.46
C LEU A 97 9.02 -9.02 1.16
N PHE A 98 9.19 -9.35 -0.11
CA PHE A 98 9.64 -10.65 -0.57
C PHE A 98 10.93 -10.45 -1.36
N GLY A 99 12.06 -10.83 -0.78
CA GLY A 99 13.38 -10.73 -1.40
C GLY A 99 13.79 -12.04 -2.05
N GLU A 100 14.57 -11.98 -3.13
CA GLU A 100 15.24 -13.16 -3.66
C GLU A 100 16.32 -13.63 -2.67
N LYS A 101 16.26 -14.91 -2.27
CA LYS A 101 17.12 -15.52 -1.24
C LYS A 101 18.62 -15.41 -1.51
N THR A 102 19.03 -15.19 -2.76
CA THR A 102 20.44 -15.03 -3.13
C THR A 102 20.98 -13.60 -2.94
N PHE A 103 20.14 -12.64 -2.53
CA PHE A 103 20.58 -11.28 -2.20
C PHE A 103 20.71 -11.08 -0.69
N ASP A 104 21.89 -10.63 -0.26
CA ASP A 104 22.14 -10.25 1.12
C ASP A 104 21.54 -8.86 1.41
N ILE A 105 20.27 -8.85 1.82
CA ILE A 105 19.59 -7.62 2.22
C ILE A 105 20.06 -7.20 3.62
N LEU A 106 20.50 -5.94 3.73
CA LEU A 106 21.03 -5.37 4.98
C LEU A 106 20.08 -5.57 6.17
N ALA A 107 20.62 -6.09 7.27
CA ALA A 107 19.85 -6.29 8.51
C ALA A 107 19.22 -4.99 9.01
N SER A 108 19.96 -3.87 8.96
CA SER A 108 19.44 -2.56 9.35
C SER A 108 18.23 -2.10 8.55
N PHE A 109 18.15 -2.48 7.27
CA PHE A 109 16.98 -2.22 6.43
C PHE A 109 15.80 -3.10 6.85
N LYS A 110 16.02 -4.41 7.07
CA LYS A 110 15.00 -5.34 7.59
C LYS A 110 14.42 -4.84 8.93
N ASP A 111 15.29 -4.43 9.84
CA ASP A 111 14.91 -3.92 11.17
C ASP A 111 14.09 -2.62 11.06
N SER A 112 14.47 -1.72 10.15
CA SER A 112 13.75 -0.47 9.92
C SER A 112 12.37 -0.71 9.30
N CYS A 113 12.26 -1.61 8.33
CA CYS A 113 10.97 -2.03 7.75
C CYS A 113 10.05 -2.62 8.83
N HIS A 114 10.56 -3.50 9.68
CA HIS A 114 9.79 -4.07 10.77
C HIS A 114 9.34 -3.00 11.77
N LYS A 115 10.27 -2.15 12.22
CA LYS A 115 10.01 -1.09 13.20
C LYS A 115 8.94 -0.10 12.76
N PHE A 116 9.06 0.44 11.54
CA PHE A 116 8.21 1.55 11.09
C PHE A 116 6.94 1.11 10.36
N TYR A 117 6.92 -0.09 9.77
CA TYR A 117 5.84 -0.51 8.88
C TYR A 117 5.18 -1.83 9.26
N GLU A 118 5.64 -2.46 10.36
CA GLU A 118 5.27 -3.81 10.77
C GLU A 118 5.46 -4.82 9.63
N ALA A 119 6.40 -4.51 8.73
CA ALA A 119 6.61 -5.24 7.49
C ALA A 119 7.72 -6.27 7.69
N GLU A 120 7.35 -7.54 7.69
CA GLU A 120 8.32 -8.63 7.64
C GLU A 120 8.93 -8.75 6.25
N MET A 121 10.17 -9.22 6.22
CA MET A 121 10.84 -9.64 5.00
C MET A 121 10.90 -11.16 4.94
N GLU A 122 10.40 -11.72 3.86
CA GLU A 122 10.50 -13.15 3.57
C GLU A 122 11.42 -13.36 2.36
N GLU A 123 12.29 -14.36 2.44
CA GLU A 123 13.20 -14.73 1.37
C GLU A 123 12.58 -15.85 0.54
N LEU A 124 12.42 -15.61 -0.76
CA LEU A 124 11.84 -16.54 -1.72
C LEU A 124 12.85 -16.89 -2.81
N ASP A 125 12.61 -18.00 -3.51
CA ASP A 125 13.42 -18.43 -4.65
C ASP A 125 12.78 -17.99 -5.96
N PHE A 126 12.91 -16.71 -6.31
CA PHE A 126 12.46 -16.20 -7.59
C PHE A 126 13.28 -16.78 -8.75
N LYS A 127 14.57 -17.08 -8.55
CA LYS A 127 15.44 -17.67 -9.59
C LYS A 127 15.06 -19.11 -9.95
N GLY A 128 14.93 -19.98 -8.95
CA GLY A 128 14.69 -21.41 -9.11
C GLY A 128 13.23 -21.83 -9.03
N ALA A 129 12.37 -21.02 -8.40
CA ALA A 129 10.97 -21.35 -8.14
C ALA A 129 10.03 -20.15 -8.35
N THR A 130 10.16 -19.45 -9.48
CA THR A 130 9.44 -18.20 -9.79
C THR A 130 7.92 -18.32 -9.62
N GLU A 131 7.29 -19.33 -10.23
CA GLU A 131 5.83 -19.48 -10.18
C GLU A 131 5.33 -19.92 -8.80
N GLN A 132 6.10 -20.74 -8.08
CA GLN A 132 5.77 -21.11 -6.69
C GLN A 132 5.82 -19.87 -5.79
N SER A 133 6.84 -19.02 -5.97
CA SER A 133 6.98 -17.76 -5.25
C SER A 133 5.83 -16.79 -5.57
N ARG A 134 5.40 -16.70 -6.84
CA ARG A 134 4.21 -15.92 -7.25
C ARG A 134 2.95 -16.40 -6.56
N GLN A 135 2.69 -17.71 -6.59
CA GLN A 135 1.52 -18.32 -5.96
C GLN A 135 1.52 -18.11 -4.44
N HIS A 136 2.69 -18.21 -3.81
CA HIS A 136 2.86 -17.95 -2.38
C HIS A 136 2.48 -16.50 -2.02
N ILE A 137 2.99 -15.52 -2.77
CA ILE A 137 2.67 -14.11 -2.58
C ILE A 137 1.16 -13.87 -2.74
N ASN A 138 0.54 -14.39 -3.81
CA ASN A 138 -0.91 -14.27 -4.01
C ASN A 138 -1.72 -14.92 -2.88
N THR A 139 -1.30 -16.08 -2.40
CA THR A 139 -1.94 -16.78 -1.27
C THR A 139 -1.87 -15.94 0.02
N TRP A 140 -0.71 -15.32 0.28
CA TRP A 140 -0.54 -14.42 1.40
C TRP A 140 -1.45 -13.19 1.29
N VAL A 141 -1.53 -12.57 0.12
CA VAL A 141 -2.42 -11.41 -0.14
C VAL A 141 -3.89 -11.79 0.04
N ALA A 142 -4.31 -12.93 -0.51
CA ALA A 142 -5.69 -13.42 -0.39
C ALA A 142 -6.07 -13.59 1.09
N LYS A 143 -5.21 -14.23 1.89
CA LYS A 143 -5.43 -14.39 3.33
C LYS A 143 -5.54 -13.05 4.06
N LYS A 144 -4.68 -12.07 3.73
CA LYS A 144 -4.70 -10.74 4.36
C LYS A 144 -5.90 -9.89 3.96
N THR A 145 -6.51 -10.17 2.81
CA THR A 145 -7.63 -9.41 2.25
C THR A 145 -8.98 -10.12 2.37
N GLU A 146 -9.08 -11.16 3.20
CA GLU A 146 -10.29 -11.99 3.34
C GLU A 146 -10.80 -12.51 1.99
N ASP A 147 -9.86 -13.01 1.18
CA ASP A 147 -10.07 -13.58 -0.17
C ASP A 147 -10.68 -12.62 -1.19
N LYS A 148 -10.63 -11.31 -0.92
CA LYS A 148 -11.09 -10.28 -1.88
C LYS A 148 -10.09 -10.01 -3.00
N ILE A 149 -8.79 -10.17 -2.73
CA ILE A 149 -7.73 -10.06 -3.74
C ILE A 149 -7.03 -11.41 -3.85
N LYS A 150 -7.44 -12.22 -4.83
CA LYS A 150 -6.91 -13.58 -5.03
C LYS A 150 -5.70 -13.64 -5.95
N GLU A 151 -5.65 -12.77 -6.95
CA GLU A 151 -4.57 -12.71 -7.93
C GLU A 151 -4.10 -11.27 -8.06
N LEU A 152 -3.19 -10.88 -7.15
CA LEU A 152 -2.53 -9.58 -7.22
C LEU A 152 -1.47 -9.57 -8.32
N LEU A 153 -0.68 -10.64 -8.39
CA LEU A 153 0.38 -10.82 -9.37
C LEU A 153 -0.06 -11.83 -10.43
N SER A 154 -0.32 -11.36 -11.64
CA SER A 154 -0.67 -12.20 -12.79
C SER A 154 0.53 -13.07 -13.22
N PRO A 155 0.29 -14.21 -13.91
CA PRO A 155 1.36 -15.00 -14.50
C PRO A 155 2.31 -14.14 -15.34
N GLY A 156 3.63 -14.38 -15.21
CA GLY A 156 4.65 -13.60 -15.90
C GLY A 156 4.96 -12.22 -15.31
N THR A 157 4.40 -11.85 -14.15
CA THR A 157 4.74 -10.59 -13.46
C THR A 157 6.05 -10.69 -12.67
N ILE A 158 6.37 -11.88 -12.15
CA ILE A 158 7.64 -12.18 -11.48
C ILE A 158 8.55 -12.89 -12.47
N HIS A 159 9.83 -12.54 -12.47
CA HIS A 159 10.85 -13.15 -13.31
C HIS A 159 12.00 -13.70 -12.47
N SER A 160 12.84 -14.55 -13.05
CA SER A 160 14.00 -15.12 -12.37
C SER A 160 15.04 -14.08 -11.95
N ASN A 161 15.03 -12.89 -12.55
CA ASN A 161 15.89 -11.77 -12.18
C ASN A 161 15.21 -10.76 -11.24
N THR A 162 14.00 -11.02 -10.75
CA THR A 162 13.33 -10.15 -9.78
C THR A 162 14.12 -10.18 -8.46
N PRO A 163 14.61 -9.04 -7.95
CA PRO A 163 15.40 -9.01 -6.72
C PRO A 163 14.54 -8.84 -5.46
N LEU A 164 13.45 -8.09 -5.57
CA LEU A 164 12.61 -7.68 -4.45
C LEU A 164 11.20 -7.35 -4.96
N ILE A 165 10.20 -7.80 -4.22
CA ILE A 165 8.80 -7.42 -4.41
C ILE A 165 8.31 -6.83 -3.10
N LEU A 166 7.70 -5.66 -3.19
CA LEU A 166 7.06 -5.02 -2.05
C LEU A 166 5.55 -5.06 -2.25
N VAL A 167 4.85 -5.60 -1.26
CA VAL A 167 3.40 -5.80 -1.30
C VAL A 167 2.76 -5.02 -0.16
N ASN A 168 1.82 -4.15 -0.53
CA ASN A 168 0.86 -3.58 0.40
C ASN A 168 -0.54 -4.04 0.03
N ALA A 169 -1.29 -4.52 1.01
CA ALA A 169 -2.68 -4.91 0.86
C ALA A 169 -3.55 -4.18 1.89
N VAL A 170 -4.63 -3.55 1.44
CA VAL A 170 -5.61 -2.90 2.32
C VAL A 170 -6.99 -3.52 2.13
N TYR A 171 -7.65 -3.81 3.25
CA TYR A 171 -9.03 -4.28 3.33
C TYR A 171 -9.85 -3.32 4.19
N PHE A 172 -10.98 -2.87 3.66
CA PHE A 172 -11.93 -2.02 4.38
C PHE A 172 -13.34 -2.61 4.31
N LYS A 173 -13.99 -2.69 5.47
CA LYS A 173 -15.40 -3.05 5.61
C LYS A 173 -16.00 -2.30 6.80
N GLY A 174 -16.78 -1.26 6.52
CA GLY A 174 -17.52 -0.51 7.54
C GLY A 174 -19.00 -0.87 7.57
N LYS A 175 -19.63 -0.63 8.73
CA LYS A 175 -21.09 -0.48 8.80
C LYS A 175 -21.41 1.01 8.69
N TRP A 176 -22.45 1.34 7.93
CA TRP A 176 -22.99 2.69 7.95
C TRP A 176 -23.50 3.02 9.34
N GLU A 177 -23.26 4.25 9.80
CA GLU A 177 -23.81 4.73 11.07
C GLU A 177 -25.35 4.78 11.04
N LYS A 178 -25.91 5.15 9.88
CA LYS A 178 -27.33 4.98 9.55
C LYS A 178 -27.47 4.05 8.36
N GLN A 179 -27.89 2.81 8.62
CA GLN A 179 -28.02 1.79 7.57
C GLN A 179 -29.24 2.05 6.69
N PHE A 180 -29.12 1.73 5.41
CA PHE A 180 -30.24 1.73 4.49
C PHE A 180 -31.22 0.61 4.86
N ASN A 181 -32.52 0.89 4.82
CA ASN A 181 -33.53 -0.16 4.88
C ASN A 181 -33.49 -0.98 3.59
N LYS A 182 -33.39 -2.30 3.71
CA LYS A 182 -33.31 -3.20 2.55
C LYS A 182 -34.61 -3.18 1.74
N GLU A 183 -35.74 -2.95 2.38
CA GLU A 183 -37.06 -2.90 1.73
C GLU A 183 -37.21 -1.70 0.80
N ASP A 184 -36.46 -0.62 1.03
CA ASP A 184 -36.44 0.57 0.17
C ASP A 184 -35.52 0.40 -1.05
N THR A 185 -34.71 -0.67 -1.09
CA THR A 185 -33.78 -0.93 -2.20
C THR A 185 -34.51 -1.59 -3.36
N ARG A 186 -34.56 -0.91 -4.51
CA ARG A 186 -35.18 -1.40 -5.74
C ARG A 186 -34.36 -1.02 -6.96
N GLU A 187 -34.55 -1.75 -8.05
CA GLU A 187 -33.92 -1.44 -9.34
C GLU A 187 -34.36 -0.06 -9.82
N MET A 188 -33.39 0.77 -10.21
CA MET A 188 -33.61 2.13 -10.69
C MET A 188 -32.61 2.45 -11.81
N PRO A 189 -32.97 3.27 -12.81
CA PRO A 189 -32.04 3.70 -13.84
C PRO A 189 -30.86 4.50 -13.25
N PHE A 190 -29.62 4.16 -13.66
CA PHE A 190 -28.40 4.93 -13.35
C PHE A 190 -27.86 5.58 -14.62
N LYS A 191 -27.78 6.91 -14.64
CA LYS A 191 -27.30 7.66 -15.82
C LYS A 191 -25.77 7.74 -15.81
N VAL A 192 -25.12 6.93 -16.65
CA VAL A 192 -23.65 6.82 -16.76
C VAL A 192 -23.00 7.92 -17.62
N SER A 193 -23.73 8.50 -18.58
CA SER A 193 -23.25 9.59 -19.44
C SER A 193 -24.37 10.59 -19.74
N LYS A 194 -24.00 11.79 -20.21
CA LYS A 194 -24.96 12.86 -20.54
C LYS A 194 -25.92 12.46 -21.64
#